data_AF-A0A534IDQ9-F1
#
_entry.id   AF-A0A534IDQ9-F1
#
_cell.length_a   1.000
_cell.length_b   1.000
_cell.length_c   1.000
_cell.angle_alpha   90.00
_cell.angle_beta   90.00
_cell.angle_gamma   90.00
#
_symmetry.space_group_name_H-M   'P 1'
#
loop_
_entity.id
_entity.type
_entity.pdbx_description
1 polymer ?
#
loop_
_entity_poly.entity_id
_entity_poly.type
_entity_poly.pdbx_seq_one_letter_code
_entity_poly.pdbx_strand_id
1 'polypeptide(L)'
;MHSRWTWGTTTTHTCSRTFLAQTEAVYVDTMDRMLKPMGLTVETAEAHDINYLFRGKDFDSYFHKEEAVPVLRRTLKGLGFDLGRQTNIRLDVAERPSKSPRAFCSALAVPDDIILVLMPHGGHDDFSTILHEAGHAEHFGNTAKKLPFEYRYLGDNSVTEGWAFVLEYITLDPAWLRAHVGLEDASAFHTSCSSSEDMPRS
;
A
#
# COMPACT_ATOMS: atom_id res chain seq x y z
N MET A 1 -24.42 -16.78 38.25
CA MET A 1 -24.79 -16.07 37.00
C MET A 1 -23.51 -15.76 36.25
N HIS A 2 -23.15 -16.58 35.26
CA HIS A 2 -21.98 -16.37 34.38
C HIS A 2 -22.52 -16.03 32.99
N SER A 3 -22.53 -14.76 32.61
CA SER A 3 -22.79 -14.35 31.23
C SER A 3 -21.53 -14.56 30.40
N ARG A 4 -21.59 -15.55 29.51
CA ARG A 4 -20.52 -15.93 28.58
C ARG A 4 -20.48 -14.88 27.46
N TRP A 5 -19.37 -14.16 27.34
CA TRP A 5 -19.08 -13.27 26.22
C TRP A 5 -18.73 -14.13 24.99
N THR A 6 -19.68 -14.38 24.08
CA THR A 6 -19.44 -15.05 22.78
C THR A 6 -19.76 -14.17 21.58
N TRP A 7 -19.82 -12.85 21.76
CA TRP A 7 -20.07 -11.91 20.67
C TRP A 7 -18.73 -11.42 20.11
N GLY A 8 -18.28 -12.02 19.00
CA GLY A 8 -17.09 -11.53 18.29
C GLY A 8 -16.68 -12.43 17.14
N THR A 9 -16.32 -13.68 17.42
CA THR A 9 -15.73 -14.58 16.39
C THR A 9 -16.74 -15.02 15.32
N THR A 10 -17.97 -15.35 15.72
CA THR A 10 -18.99 -15.80 14.76
C THR A 10 -19.41 -14.70 13.80
N THR A 11 -19.59 -13.47 14.28
CA THR A 11 -20.03 -12.33 13.46
C THR A 11 -18.94 -11.90 12.48
N THR A 12 -17.69 -11.74 12.92
CA THR A 12 -16.58 -11.42 12.02
C THR A 12 -16.38 -12.49 10.96
N HIS A 13 -16.47 -13.78 11.35
CA HIS A 13 -16.38 -14.89 10.41
C HIS A 13 -17.50 -14.83 9.35
N THR A 14 -18.74 -14.53 9.73
CA THR A 14 -19.85 -14.37 8.80
C THR A 14 -19.64 -13.17 7.87
N CYS A 15 -19.27 -12.00 8.40
CA CYS A 15 -19.01 -10.81 7.59
C CYS A 15 -17.87 -11.03 6.58
N SER A 16 -16.75 -11.63 7.00
CA SER A 16 -15.64 -11.96 6.09
C SER A 16 -16.07 -12.93 5.00
N ARG A 17 -16.87 -13.96 5.33
CA ARG A 17 -17.40 -14.90 4.32
C ARG A 17 -18.34 -14.22 3.33
N THR A 18 -19.21 -13.33 3.81
CA THR A 18 -20.11 -12.57 2.94
C THR A 18 -19.32 -11.66 2.01
N PHE A 19 -18.31 -10.94 2.53
CA PHE A 19 -17.45 -10.09 1.73
C PHE A 19 -16.72 -10.90 0.64
N LEU A 20 -16.07 -12.02 1.01
CA LEU A 20 -15.38 -12.89 0.05
C LEU A 20 -16.32 -13.38 -1.06
N ALA A 21 -17.52 -13.86 -0.70
CA ALA A 21 -18.50 -14.32 -1.68
C ALA A 21 -19.00 -13.19 -2.60
N GLN A 22 -19.07 -11.96 -2.09
CA GLN A 22 -19.48 -10.79 -2.88
C GLN A 22 -18.38 -10.30 -3.82
N THR A 23 -17.10 -10.47 -3.46
CA THR A 23 -15.96 -10.01 -4.25
C THR A 23 -15.34 -11.09 -5.15
N GLU A 24 -15.66 -12.37 -4.93
CA GLU A 24 -15.06 -13.52 -5.63
C GLU A 24 -15.13 -13.38 -7.15
N ALA A 25 -16.32 -13.10 -7.71
CA ALA A 25 -16.49 -13.01 -9.16
C ALA A 25 -15.61 -11.91 -9.78
N VAL A 26 -15.54 -10.73 -9.15
CA VAL A 26 -14.70 -9.63 -9.63
C VAL A 26 -13.21 -9.96 -9.48
N TYR A 27 -12.83 -10.58 -8.36
CA TYR A 27 -11.45 -10.99 -8.12
C TYR A 27 -10.98 -12.00 -9.17
N VAL A 28 -11.73 -13.10 -9.38
CA VAL A 28 -11.36 -14.16 -10.32
C VAL A 28 -11.26 -13.61 -11.74
N ASP A 29 -12.29 -12.89 -12.20
CA ASP A 29 -12.31 -12.31 -13.56
C ASP A 29 -11.17 -11.30 -13.78
N THR A 30 -10.83 -10.49 -12.77
CA THR A 30 -9.72 -9.54 -12.88
C THR A 30 -8.38 -10.27 -12.91
N MET A 31 -8.16 -11.20 -11.98
CA MET A 31 -6.90 -11.94 -11.88
C MET A 31 -6.64 -12.83 -13.08
N ASP A 32 -7.66 -13.51 -13.62
CA ASP A 32 -7.53 -14.30 -14.85
C ASP A 32 -7.11 -13.44 -16.03
N ARG A 33 -7.69 -12.23 -16.17
CA ARG A 33 -7.28 -11.28 -17.21
C ARG A 33 -5.80 -10.88 -17.05
N MET A 34 -5.35 -10.67 -15.82
CA MET A 34 -3.96 -10.30 -15.54
C MET A 34 -2.97 -11.46 -15.75
N LEU A 35 -3.38 -12.70 -15.48
CA LEU A 35 -2.56 -13.91 -15.61
C LEU A 35 -2.52 -14.46 -17.04
N LYS A 36 -3.52 -14.15 -17.87
CA LYS A 36 -3.63 -14.61 -19.25
C LYS A 36 -2.36 -14.39 -20.11
N PRO A 37 -1.65 -13.25 -20.05
CA PRO A 37 -0.40 -13.07 -20.78
C PRO A 37 0.72 -14.03 -20.37
N MET A 38 0.68 -14.54 -19.14
CA MET A 38 1.60 -15.57 -18.62
C MET A 38 1.15 -16.99 -18.98
N GLY A 39 -0.02 -17.15 -19.62
CA GLY A 39 -0.60 -18.46 -19.92
C GLY A 39 -1.19 -19.17 -18.70
N LEU A 40 -1.53 -18.42 -17.64
CA LEU A 40 -2.04 -18.93 -16.37
C LEU A 40 -3.48 -18.49 -16.13
N THR A 41 -4.14 -19.17 -15.19
CA THR A 41 -5.43 -18.82 -14.59
C THR A 41 -5.29 -18.78 -13.08
N VAL A 42 -6.29 -18.25 -12.38
CA VAL A 42 -6.34 -18.24 -10.91
C VAL A 42 -6.22 -19.66 -10.32
N GLU A 43 -6.77 -20.67 -10.99
CA GLU A 43 -6.71 -22.07 -10.53
C GLU A 43 -5.33 -22.72 -10.71
N THR A 44 -4.52 -22.20 -11.64
CA THR A 44 -3.23 -22.80 -12.02
C THR A 44 -2.03 -21.99 -11.54
N ALA A 45 -2.22 -20.70 -11.22
CA ALA A 45 -1.18 -19.84 -10.71
C ALA A 45 -0.76 -20.23 -9.29
N GLU A 46 0.55 -20.22 -9.05
CA GLU A 46 1.11 -20.41 -7.73
C GLU A 46 1.53 -19.08 -7.09
N ALA A 47 1.87 -19.11 -5.81
CA ALA A 47 2.25 -17.89 -5.07
C ALA A 47 3.42 -17.13 -5.72
N HIS A 48 4.34 -17.82 -6.39
CA HIS A 48 5.47 -17.20 -7.06
C HIS A 48 5.07 -16.46 -8.37
N ASP A 49 4.05 -16.96 -9.08
CA ASP A 49 3.49 -16.28 -10.26
C ASP A 49 2.78 -15.00 -9.86
N ILE A 50 2.00 -15.07 -8.78
CA ILE A 50 1.30 -13.92 -8.19
C ILE A 50 2.31 -12.86 -7.73
N ASN A 51 3.36 -13.26 -7.02
CA ASN A 51 4.43 -12.35 -6.61
C ASN A 51 5.15 -11.73 -7.82
N TYR A 52 5.39 -12.50 -8.88
CA TYR A 52 5.99 -11.99 -10.10
C TYR A 52 5.10 -10.95 -10.80
N LEU A 53 3.80 -11.25 -10.92
CA LEU A 53 2.81 -10.36 -11.50
C LEU A 53 2.74 -9.03 -10.74
N PHE A 54 2.53 -9.07 -9.42
CA PHE A 54 2.43 -7.87 -8.59
C PHE A 54 3.74 -7.08 -8.48
N ARG A 55 4.90 -7.73 -8.69
CA ARG A 55 6.18 -7.02 -8.74
C ARG A 55 6.26 -6.04 -9.93
N GLY A 56 5.57 -6.31 -11.04
CA GLY A 56 5.41 -5.35 -12.14
C GLY A 56 6.74 -4.87 -12.75
N LYS A 57 7.70 -5.77 -12.96
CA LYS A 57 9.07 -5.44 -13.40
C LYS A 57 9.14 -4.64 -14.72
N ASP A 58 8.14 -4.79 -15.58
CA ASP A 58 8.06 -4.06 -16.86
C ASP A 58 8.02 -2.53 -16.66
N PHE A 59 7.63 -2.08 -15.45
CA PHE A 59 7.57 -0.67 -15.10
C PHE A 59 8.80 -0.14 -14.34
N ASP A 60 9.81 -0.98 -14.04
CA ASP A 60 10.97 -0.58 -13.23
C ASP A 60 11.71 0.64 -13.78
N SER A 61 11.68 0.84 -15.10
CA SER A 61 12.28 2.01 -15.76
C SER A 61 11.66 3.36 -15.35
N TYR A 62 10.46 3.37 -14.77
CA TYR A 62 9.80 4.57 -14.24
C TYR A 62 10.05 4.76 -12.74
N PHE A 63 10.39 3.70 -12.00
CA PHE A 63 10.48 3.69 -10.53
C PHE A 63 11.92 3.57 -10.05
N HIS A 64 12.73 4.60 -10.32
CA HIS A 64 14.13 4.63 -9.90
C HIS A 64 14.29 4.79 -8.39
N LYS A 65 15.18 4.01 -7.78
CA LYS A 65 15.40 4.04 -6.33
C LYS A 65 15.82 5.43 -5.81
N GLU A 66 16.56 6.18 -6.61
CA GLU A 66 17.03 7.53 -6.28
C GLU A 66 15.86 8.52 -6.16
N GLU A 67 14.75 8.26 -6.85
CA GLU A 67 13.56 9.10 -6.83
C GLU A 67 12.56 8.72 -5.73
N ALA A 68 12.72 7.57 -5.06
CA ALA A 68 11.75 7.11 -4.07
C ALA A 68 11.51 8.11 -2.92
N VAL A 69 12.59 8.59 -2.29
CA VAL A 69 12.50 9.58 -1.20
C VAL A 69 12.10 10.98 -1.70
N PRO A 70 12.66 11.51 -2.81
CA PRO A 70 12.18 12.76 -3.40
C PRO A 70 10.68 12.72 -3.75
N VAL A 71 10.20 11.65 -4.38
CA VAL A 71 8.79 11.46 -4.74
C VAL A 71 7.93 11.40 -3.48
N LEU A 72 8.30 10.60 -2.48
CA LEU A 72 7.61 10.55 -1.18
C LEU A 72 7.39 11.96 -0.61
N ARG A 73 8.45 12.77 -0.55
CA ARG A 73 8.38 14.15 -0.04
C ARG A 73 7.46 15.03 -0.88
N ARG A 74 7.50 14.91 -2.22
CA ARG A 74 6.63 15.68 -3.12
C ARG A 74 5.16 15.27 -2.94
N THR A 75 4.88 13.96 -2.87
CA THR A 75 3.54 13.40 -2.66
C THR A 75 2.95 13.93 -1.35
N LEU A 76 3.65 13.76 -0.23
CA LEU A 76 3.19 14.22 1.07
C LEU A 76 2.99 15.74 1.11
N LYS A 77 3.90 16.50 0.51
CA LYS A 77 3.77 17.96 0.42
C LYS A 77 2.54 18.38 -0.38
N GLY A 78 2.21 17.66 -1.46
CA GLY A 78 0.99 17.86 -2.23
C GLY A 78 -0.29 17.60 -1.42
N LEU A 79 -0.22 16.68 -0.45
CA LEU A 79 -1.30 16.38 0.49
C LEU A 79 -1.33 17.30 1.73
N GLY A 80 -0.36 18.21 1.86
CA GLY A 80 -0.26 19.17 2.96
C GLY A 80 0.63 18.74 4.12
N PHE A 81 1.32 17.60 4.03
CA PHE A 81 2.30 17.12 5.00
C PHE A 81 3.72 17.52 4.60
N ASP A 82 4.48 18.13 5.50
CA ASP A 82 5.85 18.55 5.23
C ASP A 82 6.82 17.87 6.18
N LEU A 83 7.36 16.72 5.73
CA LEU A 83 8.39 15.96 6.43
C LEU A 83 9.66 16.76 6.73
N GLY A 84 9.90 17.88 6.04
CA GLY A 84 11.02 18.79 6.35
C GLY A 84 10.73 19.70 7.55
N ARG A 85 9.45 19.90 7.88
CA ARG A 85 8.99 20.76 8.99
C ARG A 85 8.50 19.97 10.19
N GLN A 86 8.14 18.70 10.01
CA GLN A 86 7.76 17.80 11.09
C GLN A 86 9.01 17.37 11.87
N THR A 87 9.17 17.90 13.08
CA THR A 87 10.31 17.58 13.95
C THR A 87 10.17 16.24 14.68
N ASN A 88 8.96 15.67 14.65
CA ASN A 88 8.58 14.45 15.35
C ASN A 88 8.63 13.19 14.48
N ILE A 89 8.81 13.33 13.15
CA ILE A 89 9.00 12.21 12.22
C ILE A 89 10.43 12.27 11.69
N ARG A 90 11.23 11.24 11.99
CA ARG A 90 12.62 11.12 11.53
C ARG A 90 12.71 10.11 10.40
N LEU A 91 13.36 10.50 9.32
CA LEU A 91 13.63 9.59 8.21
C LEU A 91 15.00 8.92 8.41
N ASP A 92 14.99 7.59 8.55
CA ASP A 92 16.22 6.80 8.47
C ASP A 92 16.36 6.21 7.07
N VAL A 93 17.03 6.97 6.19
CA VAL A 93 17.29 6.59 4.79
C VAL A 93 18.72 6.10 4.55
N ALA A 94 19.61 6.22 5.54
CA ALA A 94 21.02 5.93 5.34
C ALA A 94 21.25 4.42 5.11
N GLU A 95 21.97 4.09 4.04
CA GLU A 95 22.39 2.73 3.74
C GLU A 95 23.51 2.29 4.68
N ARG A 96 23.40 1.07 5.22
CA ARG A 96 24.40 0.45 6.08
C ARG A 96 24.49 -1.04 5.77
N PRO A 97 25.66 -1.69 5.82
CA PRO A 97 25.82 -3.09 5.40
C PRO A 97 24.88 -4.10 6.06
N SER A 98 24.47 -3.87 7.30
CA SER A 98 23.57 -4.75 8.06
C SER A 98 22.13 -4.24 8.14
N LYS A 99 21.79 -3.16 7.42
CA LYS A 99 20.42 -2.62 7.42
C LYS A 99 19.52 -3.49 6.55
N SER A 100 18.35 -3.84 7.09
CA SER A 100 17.32 -4.57 6.34
C SER A 100 16.74 -3.67 5.25
N PRO A 101 16.50 -4.19 4.02
CA PRO A 101 15.86 -3.43 2.93
C PRO A 101 14.38 -3.20 3.18
N ARG A 102 13.77 -3.95 4.11
CA ARG A 102 12.37 -3.80 4.43
C ARG A 102 12.09 -2.43 5.05
N ALA A 103 11.27 -1.63 4.40
CA ALA A 103 10.74 -0.40 4.97
C ALA A 103 9.79 -0.70 6.14
N PHE A 104 9.80 0.15 7.15
CA PHE A 104 8.83 0.10 8.24
C PHE A 104 8.72 1.44 8.99
N CYS A 105 7.56 1.67 9.61
CA CYS A 105 7.33 2.73 10.57
C CYS A 105 7.53 2.24 12.02
N SER A 106 8.29 3.00 12.82
CA SER A 106 8.48 2.75 14.25
C SER A 106 7.97 3.93 15.08
N ALA A 107 6.86 3.72 15.78
CA ALA A 107 6.25 4.71 16.65
C ALA A 107 6.78 4.60 18.09
N LEU A 108 7.98 5.15 18.35
CA LEU A 108 8.64 5.06 19.65
C LEU A 108 7.92 5.82 20.74
N ALA A 109 7.42 7.02 20.42
CA ALA A 109 6.59 7.82 21.30
C ALA A 109 5.53 8.58 20.49
N VAL A 110 4.30 8.09 20.39
CA VAL A 110 3.21 8.77 19.66
C VAL A 110 2.75 10.03 20.41
N PRO A 111 2.69 11.23 19.80
CA PRO A 111 3.11 11.57 18.43
C PRO A 111 4.53 12.16 18.33
N ASP A 112 5.27 12.23 19.44
CA ASP A 112 6.50 13.01 19.60
C ASP A 112 7.77 12.41 18.93
N ASP A 113 7.89 11.08 18.76
CA ASP A 113 9.05 10.40 18.16
C ASP A 113 8.63 9.19 17.32
N ILE A 114 8.59 9.40 16.01
CA ILE A 114 8.28 8.42 14.99
C ILE A 114 9.49 8.30 14.05
N ILE A 115 9.87 7.07 13.70
CA ILE A 115 10.92 6.81 12.72
C ILE A 115 10.32 6.14 11.51
N LEU A 116 10.47 6.78 10.35
CA LEU A 116 10.23 6.14 9.05
C LEU A 116 11.55 5.58 8.54
N VAL A 117 11.70 4.26 8.59
CA VAL A 117 12.93 3.55 8.20
C VAL A 117 12.79 3.07 6.77
N LEU A 118 13.63 3.59 5.88
CA LEU A 118 13.59 3.32 4.45
C LEU A 118 14.97 2.86 3.96
N MET A 119 15.00 1.94 3.01
CA MET A 119 16.18 1.63 2.22
C MET A 119 15.73 1.31 0.78
N PRO A 120 15.45 2.35 -0.03
CA PRO A 120 14.86 2.17 -1.35
C PRO A 120 15.72 1.30 -2.27
N HIS A 121 15.06 0.44 -3.03
CA HIS A 121 15.66 -0.43 -4.04
C HIS A 121 15.05 -0.25 -5.44
N GLY A 122 13.98 0.53 -5.56
CA GLY A 122 13.29 0.81 -6.82
C GLY A 122 12.29 -0.27 -7.20
N GLY A 123 11.44 0.07 -8.17
CA GLY A 123 10.25 -0.68 -8.55
C GLY A 123 8.97 -0.12 -7.95
N HIS A 124 7.84 -0.44 -8.59
CA HIS A 124 6.53 0.01 -8.12
C HIS A 124 6.22 -0.50 -6.71
N ASP A 125 6.56 -1.75 -6.41
CA ASP A 125 6.39 -2.38 -5.10
C ASP A 125 7.13 -1.62 -3.99
N ASP A 126 8.34 -1.15 -4.26
CA ASP A 126 9.13 -0.34 -3.31
C ASP A 126 8.46 1.01 -3.04
N PHE A 127 8.05 1.74 -4.08
CA PHE A 127 7.37 3.02 -3.91
C PHE A 127 6.04 2.88 -3.17
N SER A 128 5.26 1.85 -3.50
CA SER A 128 4.02 1.47 -2.83
C SER A 128 4.26 1.21 -1.34
N THR A 129 5.27 0.40 -1.01
CA THR A 129 5.64 0.07 0.38
C THR A 129 6.14 1.30 1.14
N ILE A 130 6.97 2.14 0.51
CA ILE A 130 7.47 3.37 1.14
C ILE A 130 6.32 4.32 1.50
N LEU A 131 5.33 4.48 0.60
CA LEU A 131 4.15 5.31 0.85
C LEU A 131 3.22 4.69 1.88
N HIS A 132 3.06 3.37 1.90
CA HIS A 132 2.35 2.64 2.94
C HIS A 132 2.92 2.97 4.33
N GLU A 133 4.23 2.80 4.51
CA GLU A 133 4.89 3.07 5.79
C GLU A 133 4.89 4.56 6.16
N ALA A 134 4.92 5.44 5.16
CA ALA A 134 4.72 6.87 5.38
C ALA A 134 3.31 7.18 5.90
N GLY A 135 2.29 6.43 5.48
CA GLY A 135 0.94 6.58 6.01
C GLY A 135 0.84 6.23 7.49
N HIS A 136 1.50 5.16 7.93
CA HIS A 136 1.65 4.90 9.37
C HIS A 136 2.38 6.04 10.08
N ALA A 137 3.48 6.54 9.50
CA ALA A 137 4.27 7.61 10.11
C ALA A 137 3.45 8.90 10.28
N GLU A 138 2.70 9.30 9.26
CA GLU A 138 1.82 10.47 9.32
C GLU A 138 0.63 10.25 10.26
N HIS A 139 0.04 9.05 10.30
CA HIS A 139 -1.00 8.72 11.26
C HIS A 139 -0.52 8.93 12.70
N PHE A 140 0.59 8.29 13.07
CA PHE A 140 1.13 8.38 14.42
C PHE A 140 1.68 9.78 14.73
N GLY A 141 2.39 10.41 13.79
CA GLY A 141 2.95 11.75 13.94
C GLY A 141 1.91 12.86 14.08
N ASN A 142 0.69 12.67 13.58
CA ASN A 142 -0.40 13.64 13.69
C ASN A 142 -1.49 13.24 14.72
N THR A 143 -1.28 12.14 15.45
CA THR A 143 -2.21 11.74 16.52
C THR A 143 -2.19 12.75 17.67
N ALA A 144 -3.35 13.14 18.19
CA ALA A 144 -3.44 14.18 19.21
C ALA A 144 -2.77 13.76 20.54
N LYS A 145 -1.75 14.53 20.97
CA LYS A 145 -0.97 14.28 22.19
C LYS A 145 -1.81 14.17 23.48
N LYS A 146 -2.95 14.86 23.54
CA LYS A 146 -3.86 14.86 24.69
C LYS A 146 -4.67 13.58 24.85
N LEU A 147 -4.64 12.69 23.85
CA LEU A 147 -5.36 11.42 23.94
C LEU A 147 -4.74 10.51 25.01
N PRO A 148 -5.57 9.76 25.74
CA PRO A 148 -5.13 8.62 26.56
C PRO A 148 -4.18 7.70 25.78
N PHE A 149 -3.29 7.03 26.52
CA PHE A 149 -2.30 6.13 25.94
C PHE A 149 -2.94 5.08 25.03
N GLU A 150 -4.04 4.49 25.47
CA GLU A 150 -4.79 3.45 24.78
C GLU A 150 -5.24 3.91 23.39
N TYR A 151 -5.66 5.16 23.24
CA TYR A 151 -6.08 5.71 21.95
C TYR A 151 -4.92 6.14 21.06
N ARG A 152 -3.72 6.30 21.61
CA ARG A 152 -2.50 6.60 20.84
C ARG A 152 -1.82 5.35 20.30
N TYR A 153 -1.96 4.21 20.98
CA TYR A 153 -1.20 2.99 20.65
C TYR A 153 -2.05 1.74 20.44
N LEU A 154 -3.19 1.64 21.11
CA LEU A 154 -4.01 0.42 21.18
C LEU A 154 -5.38 0.61 20.52
N GLY A 155 -5.51 1.62 19.66
CA GLY A 155 -6.71 1.85 18.86
C GLY A 155 -6.95 0.72 17.86
N ASP A 156 -8.03 0.83 17.10
CA ASP A 156 -8.32 -0.11 16.01
C ASP A 156 -7.25 0.02 14.92
N ASN A 157 -6.54 -1.08 14.63
CA ASN A 157 -5.48 -1.10 13.60
C ASN A 157 -6.01 -0.70 12.22
N SER A 158 -7.29 -0.88 11.93
CA SER A 158 -7.89 -0.44 10.66
C SER A 158 -7.73 1.06 10.41
N VAL A 159 -7.57 1.88 11.45
CA VAL A 159 -7.32 3.33 11.30
C VAL A 159 -5.93 3.58 10.76
N THR A 160 -4.89 2.95 11.34
CA THR A 160 -3.52 3.15 10.86
C THR A 160 -3.30 2.50 9.48
N GLU A 161 -3.90 1.33 9.25
CA GLU A 161 -3.92 0.68 7.93
C GLU A 161 -4.67 1.52 6.90
N GLY A 162 -5.76 2.19 7.29
CA GLY A 162 -6.49 3.09 6.40
C GLY A 162 -5.63 4.25 5.90
N TRP A 163 -4.79 4.83 6.76
CA TRP A 163 -3.80 5.83 6.34
C TRP A 163 -2.75 5.25 5.40
N ALA A 164 -2.24 4.06 5.73
CA ALA A 164 -1.23 3.37 4.95
C ALA A 164 -1.73 3.03 3.54
N PHE A 165 -2.87 2.36 3.41
CA PHE A 165 -3.45 1.98 2.12
C PHE A 165 -3.88 3.17 1.26
N VAL A 166 -4.32 4.29 1.85
CA VAL A 166 -4.63 5.50 1.07
C VAL A 166 -3.37 6.05 0.39
N LEU A 167 -2.25 6.12 1.11
CA LEU A 167 -0.99 6.58 0.54
C LEU A 167 -0.38 5.57 -0.42
N GLU A 168 -0.49 4.27 -0.11
CA GLU A 168 -0.09 3.19 -0.99
C GLU A 168 -0.82 3.29 -2.34
N TYR A 169 -2.15 3.32 -2.34
CA TYR A 169 -2.93 3.29 -3.58
C TYR A 169 -2.87 4.56 -4.42
N ILE A 170 -2.30 5.66 -3.92
CA ILE A 170 -1.96 6.82 -4.76
C ILE A 170 -0.95 6.43 -5.86
N THR A 171 -0.12 5.40 -5.66
CA THR A 171 0.79 4.91 -6.72
C THR A 171 0.04 4.31 -7.90
N LEU A 172 -1.24 3.98 -7.72
CA LEU A 172 -2.13 3.48 -8.77
C LEU A 172 -2.95 4.61 -9.42
N ASP A 173 -2.77 5.86 -9.05
CA ASP A 173 -3.50 6.96 -9.69
C ASP A 173 -2.81 7.42 -10.99
N PRO A 174 -3.50 7.44 -12.15
CA PRO A 174 -2.92 7.88 -13.42
C PRO A 174 -2.37 9.31 -13.44
N ALA A 175 -2.91 10.21 -12.61
CA ALA A 175 -2.40 11.57 -12.52
C ALA A 175 -1.13 11.61 -11.67
N TRP A 176 -1.08 10.84 -10.58
CA TRP A 176 0.12 10.67 -9.79
C TRP A 176 1.25 10.02 -10.61
N LEU A 177 0.96 8.95 -11.34
CA LEU A 177 1.93 8.24 -12.18
C LEU A 177 2.58 9.17 -13.21
N ARG A 178 1.79 10.00 -13.88
CA ARG A 178 2.31 11.04 -14.78
C ARG A 178 3.14 12.08 -14.05
N ALA A 179 2.61 12.64 -12.96
CA ALA A 179 3.23 13.77 -12.28
C ALA A 179 4.53 13.40 -11.54
N HIS A 180 4.66 12.16 -11.05
CA HIS A 180 5.74 11.76 -10.15
C HIS A 180 6.74 10.79 -10.76
N VAL A 181 6.33 9.92 -11.70
CA VAL A 181 7.21 8.92 -12.32
C VAL A 181 7.25 9.00 -13.85
N GLY A 182 6.50 9.92 -14.47
CA GLY A 182 6.56 10.19 -15.91
C GLY A 182 5.92 9.11 -16.80
N LEU A 183 5.06 8.27 -16.23
CA LEU A 183 4.32 7.26 -17.00
C LEU A 183 3.11 7.91 -17.67
N GLU A 184 3.27 8.33 -18.93
CA GLU A 184 2.21 9.03 -19.70
C GLU A 184 0.98 8.17 -19.98
N ASP A 185 1.21 6.92 -20.38
CA ASP A 185 0.14 5.95 -20.62
C ASP A 185 0.05 4.96 -19.47
N ALA A 186 -0.69 5.37 -18.43
CA ALA A 186 -1.02 4.49 -17.31
C ALA A 186 -2.04 3.40 -17.69
N SER A 187 -2.60 3.41 -18.91
CA SER A 187 -3.47 2.33 -19.33
C SER A 187 -2.72 1.03 -19.26
N ALA A 188 -1.51 0.87 -19.82
CA ALA A 188 -0.74 -0.37 -19.71
C ALA A 188 -0.50 -0.85 -18.27
N PHE A 189 -0.39 0.08 -17.32
CA PHE A 189 -0.24 -0.19 -15.88
C PHE A 189 -1.55 -0.68 -15.22
N HIS A 190 -2.70 -0.20 -15.72
CA HIS A 190 -4.04 -0.66 -15.31
C HIS A 190 -4.61 -1.79 -16.20
N THR A 191 -4.05 -2.00 -17.38
CA THR A 191 -4.64 -2.70 -18.53
C THR A 191 -3.90 -4.00 -18.85
N SER A 192 -3.41 -4.66 -17.82
CA SER A 192 -3.55 -6.12 -17.71
C SER A 192 -5.04 -6.56 -17.60
N CYS A 193 -6.00 -5.70 -18.01
CA CYS A 193 -7.43 -5.80 -17.73
C CYS A 193 -8.37 -5.39 -18.89
N SER A 194 -7.93 -4.90 -20.05
CA SER A 194 -8.86 -4.61 -21.16
C SER A 194 -8.27 -4.82 -22.56
N SER A 195 -8.53 -6.00 -23.11
CA SER A 195 -8.74 -6.17 -24.55
C SER A 195 -9.77 -7.28 -24.79
N SER A 196 -11.05 -6.91 -24.65
CA SER A 196 -12.16 -7.64 -25.24
C SER A 196 -13.29 -6.69 -25.62
N GLU A 197 -12.99 -5.70 -26.47
CA GLU A 197 -14.00 -5.11 -27.34
C GLU A 197 -13.92 -5.86 -28.68
N ASP A 198 -14.54 -7.03 -28.72
CA ASP A 198 -15.12 -7.62 -29.93
C ASP A 198 -15.94 -8.85 -29.54
N MET A 199 -17.20 -8.62 -29.17
CA MET A 199 -18.24 -9.64 -29.19
C MET A 199 -19.43 -9.07 -29.98
N PRO A 200 -19.86 -9.73 -31.07
CA PRO A 200 -20.89 -9.21 -31.95
C PRO A 200 -22.24 -9.22 -31.23
N ARG A 201 -22.96 -8.10 -31.35
CA ARG A 201 -24.37 -8.01 -30.93
C ARG A 201 -25.21 -8.91 -31.83
N SER A 202 -25.87 -9.90 -31.24
CA SER A 202 -27.07 -10.56 -31.78
C SER A 202 -28.32 -9.86 -31.28
#